data_AF-A0A520KH27-F1
#
_entry.id   AF-A0A520KH27-F1
#
_cell.length_a   1.000
_cell.length_b   1.000
_cell.length_c   1.000
_cell.angle_alpha   90.00
_cell.angle_beta   90.00
_cell.angle_gamma   90.00
#
_symmetry.space_group_name_H-M   'P 1'
#
loop_
_entity.id
_entity.type
_entity.pdbx_description
1 polymer ?
#
loop_
_entity_poly.entity_id
_entity_poly.type
_entity_poly.pdbx_seq_one_letter_code
_entity_poly.pdbx_strand_id
1 'polypeptide(L)'
;MTEKGLVGLSRCFRKAIIDSKKTGKLLFVGTPFTCIPFAEFLTYSIRDLPIKTYFSPNGDVPVILNVKEGIGYIAGEKTDEKDFDIVVLLGGLAMLKSQVNPYELKEKLKKISKLDCVIGICFQGVMDKPEWINTFKFTYFINAEMLVSLFKLSEEK
;
A
#
# COMPACT_ATOMS: atom_id res chain seq x y z
N MET A 1 -15.48 1.73 10.40
CA MET A 1 -15.08 0.51 11.15
C MET A 1 -13.75 0.81 11.81
N THR A 2 -13.59 0.48 13.08
CA THR A 2 -12.33 0.71 13.81
C THR A 2 -11.82 -0.65 14.27
N GLU A 3 -10.64 -1.02 13.79
CA GLU A 3 -9.98 -2.29 14.10
C GLU A 3 -8.63 -2.00 14.80
N LYS A 4 -8.02 -3.02 15.39
CA LYS A 4 -6.78 -2.88 16.17
C LYS A 4 -5.64 -3.72 15.61
N GLY A 5 -4.43 -3.15 15.66
CA GLY A 5 -3.18 -3.82 15.32
C GLY A 5 -3.09 -4.27 13.85
N LEU A 6 -2.10 -5.13 13.56
CA LEU A 6 -1.83 -5.62 12.21
C LEU A 6 -2.97 -6.48 11.65
N VAL A 7 -3.62 -7.28 12.49
CA VAL A 7 -4.80 -8.07 12.07
C VAL A 7 -5.91 -7.14 11.62
N GLY A 8 -6.16 -6.07 12.38
CA GLY A 8 -7.13 -5.04 12.01
C GLY A 8 -6.82 -4.36 10.68
N LEU A 9 -5.57 -3.94 10.50
CA LEU A 9 -5.09 -3.37 9.23
C LEU A 9 -5.35 -4.31 8.05
N SER A 10 -5.00 -5.60 8.20
CA SER A 10 -5.21 -6.60 7.13
C SER A 10 -6.69 -6.85 6.82
N ARG A 11 -7.57 -6.84 7.83
CA ARG A 11 -9.02 -7.00 7.65
C ARG A 11 -9.64 -5.79 6.95
N CYS A 12 -9.27 -4.58 7.36
CA CYS A 12 -9.70 -3.35 6.71
C CYS A 12 -9.31 -3.35 5.23
N PHE A 13 -8.04 -3.69 4.94
CA PHE A 13 -7.55 -3.76 3.56
C PHE A 13 -8.29 -4.81 2.75
N ARG A 14 -8.37 -6.06 3.26
CA ARG A 14 -9.10 -7.13 2.59
C ARG A 14 -10.56 -6.77 2.32
N LYS A 15 -11.24 -6.12 3.27
CA LYS A 15 -12.61 -5.63 3.08
C LYS A 15 -12.70 -4.61 1.95
N ALA A 16 -11.80 -3.63 1.89
CA ALA A 16 -11.76 -2.64 0.81
C ALA A 16 -11.59 -3.31 -0.56
N ILE A 17 -10.73 -4.34 -0.65
CA ILE A 17 -10.54 -5.11 -1.88
C ILE A 17 -11.82 -5.88 -2.28
N ILE A 18 -12.45 -6.61 -1.36
CA ILE A 18 -13.67 -7.36 -1.64
C ILE A 18 -14.82 -6.41 -2.04
N ASP A 19 -15.02 -5.34 -1.28
CA ASP A 19 -16.10 -4.38 -1.51
C ASP A 19 -15.92 -3.61 -2.84
N SER A 20 -14.67 -3.44 -3.30
CA SER A 20 -14.38 -2.84 -4.62
C SER A 20 -14.91 -3.67 -5.78
N LYS A 21 -15.14 -4.98 -5.57
CA LYS A 21 -15.53 -5.98 -6.58
C LYS A 21 -14.56 -6.06 -7.78
N LYS A 22 -13.36 -5.50 -7.65
CA LYS A 22 -12.30 -5.57 -8.64
C LYS A 22 -11.54 -6.89 -8.51
N THR A 23 -11.08 -7.41 -9.64
CA THR A 23 -10.19 -8.58 -9.76
C THR A 23 -9.09 -8.22 -10.76
N GLY A 24 -8.05 -9.04 -10.92
CA GLY A 24 -6.99 -8.76 -11.90
C GLY A 24 -5.72 -8.24 -11.24
N LYS A 25 -5.32 -6.98 -11.52
CA LYS A 25 -4.01 -6.45 -11.10
C LYS A 25 -4.15 -5.32 -10.08
N LEU A 26 -3.40 -5.43 -8.98
CA LEU A 26 -3.29 -4.40 -7.95
C LEU A 26 -1.86 -3.85 -7.88
N LEU A 27 -1.73 -2.52 -7.96
CA LEU A 27 -0.45 -1.83 -7.82
C LEU A 27 -0.36 -1.11 -6.48
N PHE A 28 0.54 -1.54 -5.60
CA PHE A 28 1.00 -0.74 -4.48
C PHE A 28 2.00 0.31 -4.99
N VAL A 29 1.85 1.56 -4.55
CA VAL A 29 2.77 2.66 -4.83
C VAL A 29 3.22 3.23 -3.50
N GLY A 30 4.53 3.23 -3.25
CA GLY A 30 5.09 3.62 -1.97
C GLY A 30 6.56 3.99 -2.06
N THR A 31 7.11 4.55 -1.00
CA THR A 31 8.55 4.79 -0.93
C THR A 31 9.33 3.47 -0.86
N PRO A 32 10.51 3.37 -1.50
CA PRO A 32 11.37 2.22 -1.32
C PRO A 32 11.75 2.06 0.16
N PHE A 33 12.17 0.85 0.54
CA PHE A 33 12.58 0.45 1.90
C PHE A 33 11.45 0.39 2.93
N THR A 34 10.72 1.48 3.16
CA THR A 34 9.73 1.55 4.25
C THR A 34 8.37 1.00 3.87
N CYS A 35 7.91 1.23 2.63
CA CYS A 35 6.56 0.84 2.22
C CYS A 35 6.48 -0.61 1.70
N ILE A 36 7.57 -1.16 1.18
CA ILE A 36 7.57 -2.50 0.58
C ILE A 36 7.17 -3.62 1.55
N PRO A 37 7.58 -3.64 2.84
CA PRO A 37 7.14 -4.68 3.77
C PRO A 37 5.64 -4.66 4.01
N PHE A 38 5.00 -3.48 3.95
CA PHE A 38 3.56 -3.36 4.04
C PHE A 38 2.86 -3.86 2.77
N ALA A 39 3.43 -3.62 1.58
CA ALA A 39 2.89 -4.18 0.34
C ALA A 39 2.94 -5.72 0.35
N GLU A 40 4.03 -6.31 0.84
CA GLU A 40 4.19 -7.76 1.01
C GLU A 40 3.20 -8.33 2.04
N PHE A 41 3.11 -7.70 3.22
CA PHE A 41 2.15 -8.06 4.27
C PHE A 41 0.70 -7.98 3.80
N LEU A 42 0.33 -6.90 3.12
CA LEU A 42 -1.04 -6.69 2.64
C LEU A 42 -1.37 -7.61 1.47
N THR A 43 -0.41 -7.93 0.60
CA THR A 43 -0.57 -8.98 -0.42
C THR A 43 -0.92 -10.32 0.24
N TYR A 44 -0.21 -10.71 1.30
CA TYR A 44 -0.52 -11.95 2.02
C TYR A 44 -1.96 -11.98 2.55
N SER A 45 -2.52 -10.84 2.96
CA SER A 45 -3.89 -10.77 3.49
C SER A 45 -4.98 -11.02 2.43
N ILE A 46 -4.63 -10.97 1.14
CA ILE A 46 -5.53 -11.20 0.01
C ILE A 46 -5.09 -12.36 -0.91
N ARG A 47 -4.18 -13.22 -0.44
CA ARG A 47 -3.55 -14.30 -1.23
C ARG A 47 -4.51 -15.30 -1.88
N ASP A 48 -5.71 -15.45 -1.34
CA ASP A 48 -6.76 -16.34 -1.83
C ASP A 48 -7.70 -15.66 -2.85
N LEU A 49 -7.55 -14.35 -3.06
CA LEU A 49 -8.31 -13.61 -4.07
C LEU A 49 -7.64 -13.71 -5.44
N PRO A 50 -8.39 -13.65 -6.56
CA PRO A 50 -7.84 -13.66 -7.92
C PRO A 50 -7.23 -12.29 -8.28
N ILE A 51 -6.24 -11.85 -7.50
CA ILE A 51 -5.55 -10.57 -7.64
C ILE A 51 -4.05 -10.80 -7.63
N LYS A 52 -3.38 -10.35 -8.69
CA LYS A 52 -1.93 -10.32 -8.81
C LYS A 52 -1.43 -8.96 -8.35
N THR A 53 -0.49 -8.93 -7.42
CA THR A 53 -0.01 -7.69 -6.80
C THR A 53 1.38 -7.30 -7.28
N TYR A 54 1.60 -5.99 -7.31
CA TYR A 54 2.81 -5.35 -7.79
C TYR A 54 3.18 -4.21 -6.84
N PHE A 55 4.45 -3.83 -6.84
CA PHE A 55 4.94 -2.67 -6.10
C PHE A 55 5.70 -1.73 -7.03
N SER A 56 5.35 -0.44 -7.01
CA SER A 56 6.06 0.62 -7.73
C SER A 56 6.72 1.57 -6.72
N PRO A 57 8.07 1.61 -6.67
CA PRO A 57 8.77 2.54 -5.80
C PRO A 57 8.59 3.96 -6.35
N ASN A 58 7.98 4.86 -5.58
CA ASN A 58 7.75 6.27 -5.94
C ASN A 58 7.05 6.50 -7.31
N GLY A 59 6.32 5.51 -7.84
CA GLY A 59 5.70 5.59 -9.16
C GLY A 59 6.64 5.25 -10.33
N ASP A 60 7.81 4.68 -10.05
CA ASP A 60 8.74 4.17 -11.07
C ASP A 60 8.34 2.75 -11.54
N VAL A 61 9.17 2.12 -12.38
CA VAL A 61 8.91 0.80 -12.98
C VAL A 61 8.49 -0.23 -11.93
N PRO A 62 7.29 -0.83 -12.04
CA PRO A 62 6.80 -1.80 -11.07
C PRO A 62 7.67 -3.05 -11.01
N VAL A 63 7.63 -3.71 -9.85
CA VAL A 63 8.08 -5.08 -9.66
C VAL A 63 6.88 -5.95 -9.28
N ILE A 64 6.91 -7.20 -9.69
CA ILE A 64 5.92 -8.20 -9.25
C ILE A 64 6.17 -8.60 -7.78
N LEU A 65 5.11 -8.82 -7.00
CA LEU A 65 5.22 -9.42 -5.67
C LEU A 65 4.97 -10.92 -5.76
N ASN A 66 6.04 -11.71 -5.65
CA ASN A 66 5.99 -13.17 -5.78
C ASN A 66 5.93 -13.84 -4.40
N VAL A 67 5.20 -14.95 -4.31
CA VAL A 67 5.33 -15.84 -3.16
C VAL A 67 6.64 -16.61 -3.25
N LYS A 68 7.41 -16.62 -2.17
CA LYS A 68 8.55 -17.49 -1.95
C LYS A 68 8.20 -18.46 -0.83
N GLU A 69 8.14 -19.75 -1.18
CA GLU A 69 7.74 -20.83 -0.28
C GLU A 69 8.58 -20.81 1.02
N GLY A 70 7.92 -21.01 2.15
CA GLY A 70 8.54 -20.95 3.48
C GLY A 70 9.01 -19.55 3.94
N ILE A 71 8.83 -18.49 3.15
CA ILE A 71 9.25 -17.12 3.50
C ILE A 71 8.08 -16.14 3.49
N GLY A 72 7.33 -16.06 2.40
CA GLY A 72 6.25 -15.08 2.23
C GLY A 72 6.32 -14.37 0.88
N TYR A 73 5.69 -13.19 0.79
CA TYR A 73 5.76 -12.37 -0.42
C TYR A 73 7.04 -11.55 -0.46
N ILE A 74 7.69 -11.51 -1.62
CA ILE A 74 8.90 -10.74 -1.87
C ILE A 74 8.82 -10.01 -3.20
N ALA A 75 9.50 -8.88 -3.32
CA ALA A 75 9.74 -8.25 -4.61
C ALA A 75 10.53 -9.17 -5.56
N GLY A 76 9.97 -9.36 -6.75
CA GLY A 76 10.60 -10.07 -7.85
C GLY A 76 11.18 -9.12 -8.90
N GLU A 77 11.07 -9.53 -10.14
CA GLU A 77 11.63 -8.79 -11.28
C GLU A 77 10.80 -7.56 -11.64
N LYS A 78 11.46 -6.60 -12.30
CA LYS A 78 10.80 -5.46 -12.92
C LYS A 78 9.87 -5.93 -14.03
N THR A 79 8.79 -5.19 -14.23
CA THR A 79 7.78 -5.53 -15.21
C THR A 79 7.23 -4.28 -15.90
N ASP A 80 6.78 -4.45 -17.14
CA ASP A 80 6.12 -3.44 -17.97
C ASP A 80 4.58 -3.56 -17.94
N GLU A 81 4.04 -4.36 -17.00
CA GLU A 81 2.61 -4.56 -16.79
C GLU A 81 1.85 -3.23 -16.65
N LYS A 82 0.68 -3.20 -17.28
CA LYS A 82 -0.24 -2.05 -17.29
C LYS A 82 -1.66 -2.50 -17.00
N ASP A 83 -2.59 -1.56 -17.09
CA ASP A 83 -4.02 -1.73 -16.87
C ASP A 83 -4.32 -2.24 -15.45
N PHE A 84 -3.70 -1.62 -14.45
CA PHE A 84 -3.96 -1.93 -13.05
C PHE A 84 -5.39 -1.54 -12.66
N ASP A 85 -6.14 -2.51 -12.15
CA ASP A 85 -7.54 -2.38 -11.73
C ASP A 85 -7.70 -1.68 -10.38
N ILE A 86 -6.68 -1.79 -9.53
CA ILE A 86 -6.64 -1.20 -8.18
C ILE A 86 -5.27 -0.54 -7.98
N VAL A 87 -5.26 0.70 -7.50
CA VAL A 87 -4.03 1.39 -7.09
C VAL A 87 -4.08 1.68 -5.60
N VAL A 88 -3.06 1.23 -4.86
CA VAL A 88 -2.92 1.47 -3.42
C VAL A 88 -1.78 2.45 -3.18
N LEU A 89 -2.09 3.64 -2.66
CA LEU A 89 -1.09 4.64 -2.30
C LEU A 89 -0.71 4.50 -0.82
N LEU A 90 0.59 4.32 -0.57
CA LEU A 90 1.13 4.11 0.77
C LEU A 90 1.65 5.42 1.37
N GLY A 91 1.39 5.62 2.66
CA GLY A 91 1.63 6.87 3.40
C GLY A 91 3.04 7.45 3.30
N GLY A 92 4.06 6.62 3.06
CA GLY A 92 5.44 7.08 2.88
C GLY A 92 5.60 8.12 1.76
N LEU A 93 4.75 8.07 0.72
CA LEU A 93 4.75 9.04 -0.37
C LEU A 93 4.43 10.47 0.11
N ALA A 94 3.67 10.62 1.20
CA ALA A 94 3.29 11.92 1.73
C ALA A 94 4.30 12.48 2.75
N MET A 95 5.37 11.74 3.05
CA MET A 95 6.44 12.20 3.92
C MET A 95 7.31 13.22 3.18
N LEU A 96 7.72 14.30 3.87
CA LEU A 96 8.57 15.36 3.30
C LEU A 96 9.83 14.83 2.61
N LYS A 97 10.46 13.80 3.18
CA LYS A 97 11.68 13.19 2.63
C LYS A 97 11.48 12.46 1.31
N SER A 98 10.26 12.06 0.97
CA SER A 98 9.98 11.32 -0.27
C SER A 98 10.16 12.18 -1.52
N GLN A 99 9.95 13.50 -1.40
CA GLN A 99 9.97 14.46 -2.51
C GLN A 99 9.03 14.09 -3.67
N VAL A 100 8.04 13.23 -3.44
CA VAL A 100 7.06 12.82 -4.46
C VAL A 100 5.99 13.89 -4.60
N ASN A 101 5.84 14.43 -5.81
CA ASN A 101 4.74 15.34 -6.15
C ASN A 101 3.47 14.52 -6.49
N PRO A 102 2.35 14.70 -5.77
CA PRO A 102 1.13 13.91 -5.99
C PRO A 102 0.52 14.13 -7.39
N TYR A 103 0.62 15.34 -7.96
CA TYR A 103 0.11 15.64 -9.30
C TYR A 103 0.91 14.92 -10.38
N GLU A 104 2.24 14.99 -10.31
CA GLU A 104 3.11 14.28 -11.25
C GLU A 104 2.93 12.77 -11.14
N LEU A 105 2.81 12.26 -9.91
CA LEU A 105 2.53 10.85 -9.67
C LEU A 105 1.20 10.44 -10.31
N LYS A 106 0.14 11.23 -10.15
CA LYS A 106 -1.16 10.94 -10.77
C LYS A 106 -1.05 10.86 -12.29
N GLU A 107 -0.34 11.78 -12.93
CA GLU A 107 -0.13 11.77 -14.38
C GLU A 107 0.71 10.57 -14.84
N LYS A 108 1.69 10.12 -14.06
CA LYS A 108 2.39 8.86 -14.33
C LYS A 108 1.45 7.65 -14.24
N LEU A 109 0.66 7.57 -13.18
CA LEU A 109 -0.22 6.42 -12.92
C LEU A 109 -1.37 6.31 -13.94
N LYS A 110 -1.89 7.42 -14.47
CA LYS A 110 -2.88 7.43 -15.55
C LYS A 110 -2.43 6.71 -16.83
N LYS A 111 -1.11 6.55 -17.03
CA LYS A 111 -0.56 5.84 -18.20
C LYS A 111 -0.64 4.31 -18.07
N ILE A 112 -0.87 3.82 -16.85
CA ILE A 112 -0.86 2.38 -16.54
C ILE A 112 -2.10 1.93 -15.76
N SER A 113 -3.00 2.85 -15.39
CA SER A 113 -4.25 2.56 -14.69
C SER A 113 -5.31 3.61 -15.01
N LYS A 114 -6.58 3.20 -15.00
CA LYS A 114 -7.73 4.12 -15.10
C LYS A 114 -7.97 4.93 -13.84
N LEU A 115 -7.37 4.55 -12.71
CA LEU A 115 -7.56 5.19 -11.40
C LEU A 115 -9.02 5.28 -10.95
N ASP A 116 -9.85 4.30 -11.31
CA ASP A 116 -11.25 4.20 -10.90
C ASP A 116 -11.42 3.56 -9.52
N CYS A 117 -10.43 2.78 -9.07
CA CYS A 117 -10.29 2.30 -7.69
C CYS A 117 -8.94 2.70 -7.10
N VAL A 118 -8.93 3.72 -6.22
CA VAL A 118 -7.73 4.17 -5.51
C VAL A 118 -7.92 3.99 -4.01
N ILE A 119 -7.00 3.29 -3.36
CA ILE A 119 -7.02 3.03 -1.92
C ILE A 119 -5.84 3.76 -1.26
N GLY A 120 -6.10 4.59 -0.26
CA GLY A 120 -5.05 5.20 0.56
C GLY A 120 -4.80 4.35 1.80
N ILE A 121 -3.54 4.07 2.13
CA ILE A 121 -3.17 3.42 3.38
C ILE A 121 -2.03 4.21 4.02
N CYS A 122 -2.26 4.77 5.20
CA CYS A 122 -1.28 5.58 5.88
C CYS A 122 -1.28 5.32 7.39
N PHE A 123 -0.23 5.81 8.06
CA PHE A 123 -0.09 5.77 9.50
C PHE A 123 -0.04 7.19 10.05
N GLN A 124 -0.67 7.42 11.20
CA GLN A 124 -0.63 8.70 11.90
C GLN A 124 -1.06 9.89 11.03
N GLY A 125 -2.03 9.70 10.13
CA GLY A 125 -2.58 10.76 9.28
C GLY A 125 -1.60 11.35 8.27
N VAL A 126 -0.45 10.70 8.01
CA VAL A 126 0.62 11.31 7.20
C VAL A 126 0.20 11.67 5.77
N MET A 127 -0.81 10.98 5.22
CA MET A 127 -1.37 11.23 3.89
C MET A 127 -2.69 12.03 3.93
N ASP A 128 -3.20 12.34 5.12
CA ASP A 128 -4.37 13.22 5.29
C ASP A 128 -3.96 14.69 5.14
N LYS A 129 -3.49 15.02 3.93
CA LYS A 129 -3.03 16.35 3.55
C LYS A 129 -3.79 16.81 2.32
N PRO A 130 -4.18 18.10 2.22
CA PRO A 130 -4.99 18.60 1.10
C PRO A 130 -4.39 18.29 -0.27
N GLU A 131 -3.06 18.34 -0.44
CA GLU A 131 -2.39 18.07 -1.71
C GLU A 131 -2.51 16.60 -2.16
N TRP A 132 -2.73 15.66 -1.24
CA TRP A 132 -2.97 14.24 -1.55
C TRP A 132 -4.45 13.95 -1.72
N ILE A 133 -5.26 14.39 -0.75
CA ILE A 133 -6.71 14.14 -0.70
C ILE A 133 -7.45 14.82 -1.86
N ASN A 134 -7.03 16.02 -2.28
CA ASN A 134 -7.66 16.72 -3.40
C ASN A 134 -7.15 16.21 -4.76
N THR A 135 -5.97 15.59 -4.80
CA THR A 135 -5.38 15.10 -6.06
C THR A 135 -5.95 13.75 -6.44
N PHE A 136 -6.09 12.82 -5.49
CA PHE A 136 -6.62 11.48 -5.75
C PHE A 136 -8.04 11.31 -5.23
N LYS A 137 -8.93 10.78 -6.08
CA LYS A 137 -10.28 10.38 -5.65
C LYS A 137 -10.20 9.01 -4.98
N PHE A 138 -9.95 8.98 -3.68
CA PHE A 138 -9.88 7.75 -2.90
C PHE A 138 -11.25 7.08 -2.81
N THR A 139 -11.31 5.81 -3.22
CA THR A 139 -12.47 4.92 -3.01
C THR A 139 -12.54 4.45 -1.57
N TYR A 140 -11.39 4.10 -1.01
CA TYR A 140 -11.22 3.72 0.40
C TYR A 140 -9.98 4.40 0.97
N PHE A 141 -10.02 4.74 2.26
CA PHE A 141 -8.90 5.33 2.96
C PHE A 141 -8.74 4.66 4.32
N ILE A 142 -7.57 4.07 4.57
CA ILE A 142 -7.23 3.35 5.78
C ILE A 142 -6.13 4.15 6.49
N ASN A 143 -6.49 4.76 7.62
CA ASN A 143 -5.53 5.38 8.52
C ASN A 143 -5.35 4.49 9.75
N ALA A 144 -4.12 4.12 10.06
CA ALA A 144 -3.77 3.34 11.24
C ALA A 144 -2.99 4.18 12.25
N GLU A 145 -3.27 3.99 13.53
CA GLU A 145 -2.51 4.57 14.63
C GLU A 145 -1.57 3.53 15.24
N MET A 146 -0.36 3.95 15.60
CA MET A 146 0.62 3.08 16.27
C MET A 146 1.05 3.69 17.59
N LEU A 147 0.85 2.92 18.66
CA LEU A 147 1.39 3.22 19.99
C LEU A 147 2.57 2.30 20.25
N VAL A 148 3.69 2.88 20.68
CA VAL A 148 4.94 2.15 20.95
C VAL A 148 5.37 2.47 22.37
N SER A 149 5.67 1.43 23.15
CA SER A 149 6.21 1.56 24.50
C SER A 149 7.49 0.73 24.62
N LEU A 150 8.54 1.31 25.20
CA LEU A 150 9.81 0.65 25.45
C LEU A 150 9.95 0.37 26.94
N PHE A 151 10.13 -0.90 27.29
CA PHE A 151 10.38 -1.32 28.68
C PHE A 151 11.77 -1.93 28.75
N LYS A 152 12.54 -1.56 29.78
CA LYS A 152 13.79 -2.25 30.14
C LYS A 152 13.42 -3.34 31.15
N LEU A 153 13.68 -4.59 30.81
CA LEU A 153 13.59 -5.68 31.77
C LEU A 153 14.78 -5.55 32.74
N SER A 154 14.53 -5.51 34.05
CA SER A 154 15.61 -5.63 35.04
C SER A 154 16.14 -7.05 35.05
N GLU A 155 17.46 -7.22 35.05
CA GLU A 155 18.07 -8.51 35.39
C GLU A 155 17.71 -8.81 36.85
N GLU A 156 16.98 -9.90 37.09
CA GLU A 156 16.89 -10.47 38.44
C GLU A 156 18.31 -10.82 38.89
N LYS A 157 18.70 -10.28 40.05
CA LYS A 157 19.96 -10.63 40.74
C LYS A 157 19.87 -12.00 41.37
#